data_AF-A0A3D1JIM9-F1
#
_entry.id   AF-A0A3D1JIM9-F1
#
_cell.length_a   1.000
_cell.length_b   1.000
_cell.length_c   1.000
_cell.angle_alpha   90.00
_cell.angle_beta   90.00
_cell.angle_gamma   90.00
#
_symmetry.space_group_name_H-M   'P 1'
#
loop_
_entity.id
_entity.type
_entity.pdbx_description
1 polymer ?
#
loop_
_entity_poly.entity_id
_entity_poly.type
_entity_poly.pdbx_seq_one_letter_code
_entity_poly.pdbx_strand_id
1 'polypeptide(L)'
;MDRLRREWILVGMAFGGFLAGGSALLRAGWVSERHVLQWGVVAGGLMGYILAHLWKNLEKNYTSGDGGLYSTLGLANWITLVRAGGLAMLAGFLWLPRPAGIAEWIPGLLYFGAALLDYLDGWVARATRRTSLLGETLDMHWDGFGVLVGSCLLVQYGVVPVWYLLVGLARYLFLLGMWVRNRIGLVNYPMPPSMTRRALAGMQMGFIAVVLLPIYSPPVTQGAATLLTFPLMGSFIRDWLAVCGLRWNWNTGVQGWIQTTLNMVWKWIPYLLRVALALNLVVVLCQEIRSPVPLWWMVGGTGLGLVLVVLGVLGRTSALGLILLSGLALKGNAMNGWFWGVLLLGVALMLTGTGRYSLWKADEWMIYHRAGETRPQG
;
A
#
# COMPACT_ATOMS: atom_id res chain seq x y z
N MET A 1 32.90 -11.15 -7.97
CA MET A 1 32.66 -10.20 -6.86
C MET A 1 33.06 -8.77 -7.18
N ASP A 2 34.17 -8.50 -7.86
CA ASP A 2 34.64 -7.12 -8.08
C ASP A 2 33.68 -6.22 -8.86
N ARG A 3 32.94 -6.76 -9.84
CA ARG A 3 31.89 -6.02 -10.55
C ARG A 3 30.73 -5.61 -9.63
N LEU A 4 30.30 -6.47 -8.72
CA LEU A 4 29.27 -6.13 -7.73
C LEU A 4 29.73 -5.03 -6.76
N ARG A 5 31.00 -5.04 -6.37
CA ARG A 5 31.58 -3.96 -5.55
C ARG A 5 31.60 -2.63 -6.29
N ARG A 6 31.90 -2.63 -7.60
CA ARG A 6 31.79 -1.42 -8.44
C ARG A 6 30.35 -0.92 -8.54
N GLU A 7 29.39 -1.82 -8.75
CA GLU A 7 27.98 -1.44 -8.76
C GLU A 7 27.51 -0.89 -7.41
N TRP A 8 28.00 -1.43 -6.29
CA TRP A 8 27.74 -0.86 -4.96
C TRP A 8 28.25 0.59 -4.84
N ILE A 9 29.44 0.89 -5.37
CA ILE A 9 29.96 2.27 -5.41
C ILE A 9 29.05 3.16 -6.27
N LEU A 10 28.58 2.67 -7.42
CA LEU A 10 27.66 3.42 -8.28
C LEU A 10 26.33 3.71 -7.56
N VAL A 11 25.80 2.76 -6.78
CA VAL A 11 24.61 2.99 -5.94
C VAL A 11 24.89 4.09 -4.92
N GLY A 12 26.08 4.07 -4.29
CA GLY A 12 26.51 5.12 -3.36
C GLY A 12 26.58 6.51 -4.01
N MET A 13 27.12 6.59 -5.23
CA MET A 13 27.15 7.84 -6.00
C MET A 13 25.74 8.32 -6.36
N ALA A 14 24.85 7.42 -6.77
CA ALA A 14 23.45 7.75 -7.07
C ALA A 14 22.73 8.28 -5.82
N PHE A 15 22.93 7.66 -4.65
CA PHE A 15 22.40 8.13 -3.37
C PHE A 15 22.97 9.51 -2.98
N GLY A 16 24.26 9.74 -3.19
CA GLY A 16 24.86 11.08 -3.03
C GLY A 16 24.17 12.13 -3.92
N GLY A 17 23.89 11.77 -5.18
CA GLY A 17 23.13 12.61 -6.11
C GLY A 17 21.70 12.89 -5.64
N PHE A 18 20.99 11.88 -5.11
CA PHE A 18 19.65 12.05 -4.53
C PHE A 18 19.65 12.97 -3.32
N LEU A 19 20.63 12.86 -2.42
CA LEU A 19 20.74 13.76 -1.26
C LEU A 19 21.06 15.19 -1.69
N ALA A 20 21.99 15.37 -2.62
CA ALA A 20 22.34 16.68 -3.14
C ALA A 20 21.16 17.35 -3.85
N GLY A 21 20.48 16.62 -4.75
CA GLY A 21 19.31 17.08 -5.47
C GLY A 21 18.13 17.39 -4.54
N GLY A 22 17.82 16.50 -3.59
CA GLY A 22 16.78 16.72 -2.60
C GLY A 22 17.05 17.92 -1.70
N SER A 23 18.30 18.08 -1.24
CA SER A 23 18.71 19.25 -0.45
C SER A 23 18.57 20.56 -1.23
N ALA A 24 18.98 20.58 -2.50
CA ALA A 24 18.84 21.75 -3.37
C ALA A 24 17.37 22.12 -3.60
N LEU A 25 16.51 21.12 -3.86
CA LEU A 25 15.06 21.32 -4.02
C LEU A 25 14.42 21.88 -2.75
N LEU A 26 14.78 21.33 -1.57
CA LEU A 26 14.25 21.79 -0.29
C LEU A 26 14.70 23.21 0.07
N ARG A 27 15.96 23.56 -0.24
CA ARG A 27 16.48 24.93 -0.09
C ARG A 27 15.75 25.94 -0.97
N ALA A 28 15.43 25.57 -2.20
CA ALA A 28 14.76 26.46 -3.15
C ALA A 28 13.28 26.71 -2.78
N GLY A 29 12.61 25.71 -2.21
CA GLY A 29 11.15 25.71 -2.14
C GLY A 29 10.52 26.00 -0.78
N TRP A 30 11.20 25.70 0.34
CA TRP A 30 10.42 25.54 1.57
C TRP A 30 11.11 25.70 2.93
N VAL A 31 12.40 25.37 3.12
CA VAL A 31 12.90 25.13 4.49
C VAL A 31 14.14 25.94 4.89
N SER A 32 14.16 26.40 6.14
CA SER A 32 15.36 26.96 6.78
C SER A 32 16.51 25.95 6.72
N GLU A 33 17.76 26.41 6.59
CA GLU A 33 18.96 25.55 6.51
C GLU A 33 18.99 24.44 7.57
N ARG A 34 18.56 24.72 8.81
CA ARG A 34 18.49 23.71 9.88
C ARG A 34 17.64 22.48 9.52
N HIS A 35 16.48 22.68 8.91
CA HIS A 35 15.59 21.59 8.54
C HIS A 35 16.10 20.83 7.31
N VAL A 36 16.79 21.49 6.38
CA VAL A 36 17.47 20.82 5.26
C VAL A 36 18.57 19.90 5.78
N LEU A 37 19.35 20.36 6.77
CA LEU A 37 20.35 19.54 7.43
C LEU A 37 19.71 18.36 8.17
N GLN A 38 18.64 18.58 8.93
CA GLN A 38 17.92 17.51 9.62
C GLN A 38 17.38 16.46 8.63
N TRP A 39 16.75 16.90 7.53
CA TRP A 39 16.30 16.04 6.46
C TRP A 39 17.46 15.21 5.88
N GLY A 40 18.58 15.87 5.56
CA GLY A 40 19.77 15.24 4.98
C GLY A 40 20.42 14.23 5.91
N VAL A 41 20.45 14.48 7.23
CA VAL A 41 20.97 13.55 8.22
C VAL A 41 20.11 12.28 8.29
N VAL A 42 18.79 12.41 8.35
CA VAL A 42 17.89 11.25 8.42
C VAL A 42 17.92 10.46 7.11
N ALA A 43 17.75 11.14 5.97
CA ALA A 43 17.77 10.49 4.65
C ALA A 43 19.14 9.87 4.35
N GLY A 44 20.23 10.58 4.64
CA GLY A 44 21.59 10.11 4.41
C GLY A 44 21.98 8.95 5.34
N GLY A 45 21.56 8.99 6.60
CA GLY A 45 21.75 7.88 7.54
C GLY A 45 21.06 6.60 7.07
N LEU A 46 19.82 6.71 6.57
CA LEU A 46 19.08 5.58 6.02
C LEU A 46 19.69 5.07 4.71
N MET A 47 20.14 5.95 3.82
CA MET A 47 20.88 5.56 2.61
C MET A 47 22.19 4.84 2.94
N GLY A 48 22.92 5.31 3.95
CA GLY A 48 24.11 4.63 4.49
C GLY A 48 23.77 3.23 5.02
N TYR A 49 22.66 3.10 5.75
CA TYR A 49 22.16 1.81 6.20
C TYR A 49 21.75 0.88 5.03
N ILE A 50 21.08 1.41 3.99
CA ILE A 50 20.75 0.66 2.77
C ILE A 50 22.03 0.13 2.11
N LEU A 51 23.07 0.97 1.96
CA LEU A 51 24.35 0.58 1.38
C LEU A 51 25.05 -0.49 2.24
N ALA A 52 25.07 -0.33 3.56
CA ALA A 52 25.64 -1.31 4.48
C ALA A 52 24.88 -2.65 4.42
N HIS A 53 23.54 -2.61 4.35
CA HIS A 53 22.70 -3.78 4.19
C HIS A 53 22.96 -4.47 2.85
N LEU A 54 23.06 -3.70 1.75
CA LEU A 54 23.39 -4.23 0.43
C LEU A 54 24.76 -4.93 0.46
N TRP A 55 25.79 -4.28 1.00
CA TRP A 55 27.13 -4.83 1.12
C TRP A 55 27.14 -6.19 1.84
N LYS A 56 26.46 -6.28 2.99
CA LYS A 56 26.35 -7.51 3.78
C LYS A 56 25.62 -8.65 3.05
N ASN A 57 24.81 -8.35 2.03
CA ASN A 57 24.01 -9.34 1.33
C ASN A 57 24.45 -9.55 -0.13
N LEU A 58 25.54 -8.93 -0.61
CA LEU A 58 26.03 -9.11 -1.99
C LEU A 58 26.28 -10.58 -2.36
N GLU A 59 26.68 -11.39 -1.37
CA GLU A 59 26.88 -12.84 -1.51
C GLU A 59 25.60 -13.62 -1.81
N LYS A 60 24.42 -13.05 -1.52
CA LYS A 60 23.11 -13.65 -1.79
C LYS A 60 22.61 -13.38 -3.22
N ASN A 61 23.43 -12.80 -4.08
CA ASN A 61 23.05 -12.47 -5.45
C ASN A 61 23.10 -13.70 -6.39
N TYR A 62 22.36 -14.75 -6.05
CA TYR A 62 22.20 -15.97 -6.82
C TYR A 62 20.72 -16.39 -6.84
N THR A 63 20.34 -17.31 -7.73
CA THR A 63 18.95 -17.79 -7.86
C THR A 63 18.62 -18.86 -6.82
N SER A 64 17.35 -19.07 -6.48
CA SER A 64 16.91 -19.97 -5.39
C SER A 64 17.05 -21.49 -5.69
N GLY A 65 17.95 -21.87 -6.61
CA GLY A 65 18.39 -23.25 -6.88
C GLY A 65 19.80 -23.20 -7.48
N ASP A 66 20.63 -24.23 -7.25
CA ASP A 66 22.09 -24.44 -7.50
C ASP A 66 22.79 -23.64 -8.63
N GLY A 67 22.58 -22.33 -8.69
CA GLY A 67 23.10 -21.43 -9.70
C GLY A 67 24.26 -20.61 -9.15
N GLY A 68 25.30 -20.44 -9.97
CA GLY A 68 26.44 -19.60 -9.64
C GLY A 68 26.04 -18.14 -9.38
N LEU A 69 26.84 -17.45 -8.56
CA LEU A 69 26.66 -16.05 -8.21
C LEU A 69 26.59 -15.16 -9.47
N TYR A 70 25.58 -14.31 -9.56
CA TYR A 70 25.49 -13.34 -10.64
C TYR A 70 26.60 -12.28 -10.55
N SER A 71 27.20 -11.94 -11.70
CA SER A 71 28.29 -10.97 -11.77
C SER A 71 27.85 -9.50 -11.66
N THR A 72 26.55 -9.23 -11.80
CA THR A 72 25.92 -7.88 -11.75
C THR A 72 24.69 -7.91 -10.84
N LEU A 73 24.23 -6.77 -10.34
CA LEU A 73 22.98 -6.70 -9.56
C LEU A 73 21.76 -6.98 -10.44
N GLY A 74 21.79 -6.52 -11.70
CA GLY A 74 20.67 -6.63 -12.62
C GLY A 74 19.61 -5.54 -12.41
N LEU A 75 18.76 -5.35 -13.42
CA LEU A 75 17.83 -4.21 -13.48
C LEU A 75 16.81 -4.21 -12.34
N ALA A 76 16.25 -5.37 -11.97
CA ALA A 76 15.27 -5.45 -10.89
C ALA A 76 15.86 -4.97 -9.54
N ASN A 77 17.06 -5.43 -9.19
CA ASN A 77 17.74 -5.00 -7.95
C ASN A 77 18.08 -3.50 -7.98
N TRP A 78 18.44 -2.95 -9.15
CA TRP A 78 18.62 -1.50 -9.30
C TRP A 78 17.33 -0.72 -9.06
N ILE A 79 16.20 -1.18 -9.59
CA ILE A 79 14.88 -0.57 -9.34
C ILE A 79 14.54 -0.62 -7.85
N THR A 80 14.75 -1.76 -7.18
CA THR A 80 14.53 -1.90 -5.73
C THR A 80 15.43 -0.97 -4.91
N LEU A 81 16.68 -0.75 -5.34
CA LEU A 81 17.60 0.19 -4.66
C LEU A 81 17.21 1.65 -4.87
N VAL A 82 16.78 2.03 -6.07
CA VAL A 82 16.22 3.36 -6.34
C VAL A 82 14.96 3.59 -5.50
N ARG A 83 14.08 2.58 -5.42
CA ARG A 83 12.90 2.57 -4.54
C ARG A 83 13.28 2.81 -3.08
N ALA A 84 14.25 2.04 -2.57
CA ALA A 84 14.75 2.19 -1.20
C ALA A 84 15.35 3.59 -0.94
N GLY A 85 16.09 4.15 -1.90
CA GLY A 85 16.59 5.52 -1.84
C GLY A 85 15.47 6.56 -1.77
N GLY A 86 14.41 6.40 -2.57
CA GLY A 86 13.21 7.24 -2.50
C GLY A 86 12.49 7.16 -1.14
N LEU A 87 12.39 5.96 -0.56
CA LEU A 87 11.85 5.76 0.79
C LEU A 87 12.75 6.39 1.87
N ALA A 88 14.07 6.40 1.70
CA ALA A 88 15.00 7.10 2.59
C ALA A 88 14.83 8.62 2.51
N MET A 89 14.66 9.18 1.30
CA MET A 89 14.32 10.60 1.12
C MET A 89 12.99 10.95 1.78
N LEU A 90 11.99 10.07 1.65
CA LEU A 90 10.69 10.23 2.29
C LEU A 90 10.81 10.24 3.81
N ALA A 91 11.56 9.30 4.39
CA ALA A 91 11.81 9.24 5.82
C ALA A 91 12.53 10.48 6.35
N GLY A 92 13.28 11.20 5.52
CA GLY A 92 13.87 12.50 5.87
C GLY A 92 12.85 13.55 6.31
N PHE A 93 11.58 13.41 5.91
CA PHE A 93 10.49 14.31 6.35
C PHE A 93 9.94 13.98 7.76
N LEU A 94 10.38 12.88 8.36
CA LEU A 94 10.01 12.57 9.75
C LEU A 94 10.55 13.67 10.68
N TRP A 95 9.73 14.04 11.65
CA TRP A 95 10.01 15.12 12.63
C TRP A 95 10.21 16.52 12.01
N LEU A 96 9.82 16.72 10.75
CA LEU A 96 9.74 18.02 10.11
C LEU A 96 8.28 18.48 9.99
N PRO A 97 8.00 19.79 9.96
CA PRO A 97 6.66 20.28 9.64
C PRO A 97 6.21 19.79 8.26
N ARG A 98 4.91 19.84 7.96
CA ARG A 98 4.44 19.49 6.61
C ARG A 98 4.95 20.51 5.58
N PRO A 99 5.43 20.06 4.42
CA PRO A 99 5.78 20.96 3.33
C PRO A 99 4.65 21.87 2.88
N ALA A 100 4.97 23.11 2.49
CA ALA A 100 4.00 24.10 2.03
C ALA A 100 4.18 24.41 0.54
N GLY A 101 3.10 24.84 -0.12
CA GLY A 101 3.11 25.18 -1.54
C GLY A 101 3.38 23.95 -2.43
N ILE A 102 4.19 24.13 -3.47
CA ILE A 102 4.52 23.05 -4.41
C ILE A 102 5.28 21.89 -3.70
N ALA A 103 6.05 22.21 -2.66
CA ALA A 103 6.81 21.21 -1.91
C ALA A 103 5.91 20.21 -1.15
N GLU A 104 4.66 20.56 -0.89
CA GLU A 104 3.66 19.68 -0.25
C GLU A 104 3.43 18.38 -1.01
N TRP A 105 3.66 18.39 -2.32
CA TRP A 105 3.54 17.22 -3.18
C TRP A 105 4.72 16.25 -3.04
N ILE A 106 5.88 16.70 -2.56
CA ILE A 106 7.12 15.91 -2.57
C ILE A 106 6.96 14.59 -1.79
N PRO A 107 6.48 14.57 -0.53
CA PRO A 107 6.34 13.31 0.20
C PRO A 107 5.37 12.34 -0.50
N GLY A 108 4.24 12.84 -0.99
CA GLY A 108 3.25 12.03 -1.71
C GLY A 108 3.81 11.44 -3.00
N LEU A 109 4.53 12.24 -3.79
CA LEU A 109 5.17 11.78 -5.04
C LEU A 109 6.30 10.79 -4.79
N LEU A 110 7.10 10.97 -3.74
CA LEU A 110 8.13 10.02 -3.35
C LEU A 110 7.53 8.66 -2.99
N TYR A 111 6.48 8.64 -2.16
CA TYR A 111 5.82 7.40 -1.77
C TYR A 111 5.10 6.75 -2.97
N PHE A 112 4.36 7.52 -3.76
CA PHE A 112 3.68 7.02 -4.96
C PHE A 112 4.67 6.43 -5.97
N GLY A 113 5.79 7.13 -6.22
CA GLY A 113 6.88 6.63 -7.03
C GLY A 113 7.46 5.34 -6.48
N ALA A 114 7.68 5.25 -5.16
CA ALA A 114 8.16 4.03 -4.54
C ALA A 114 7.19 2.85 -4.71
N ALA A 115 5.87 3.08 -4.57
CA ALA A 115 4.86 2.06 -4.81
C ALA A 115 4.79 1.60 -6.27
N LEU A 116 5.00 2.51 -7.22
CA LEU A 116 5.08 2.15 -8.64
C LEU A 116 6.35 1.34 -8.94
N LEU A 117 7.48 1.72 -8.35
CA LEU A 117 8.75 0.99 -8.53
C LEU A 117 8.70 -0.43 -7.95
N ASP A 118 7.98 -0.64 -6.85
CA ASP A 118 7.70 -1.98 -6.28
C ASP A 118 6.94 -2.87 -7.28
N TYR A 119 5.97 -2.31 -7.99
CA TYR A 119 5.28 -3.06 -9.04
C TYR A 119 6.22 -3.38 -10.22
N LEU A 120 7.05 -2.41 -10.60
CA LEU A 120 7.96 -2.53 -11.74
C LEU A 120 9.12 -3.50 -11.49
N ASP A 121 9.74 -3.51 -10.30
CA ASP A 121 10.85 -4.41 -10.01
C ASP A 121 10.42 -5.88 -10.08
N GLY A 122 9.25 -6.21 -9.53
CA GLY A 122 8.68 -7.55 -9.60
C GLY A 122 8.34 -7.96 -11.02
N TRP A 123 7.81 -7.03 -11.83
CA TRP A 123 7.55 -7.29 -13.26
C TRP A 123 8.86 -7.52 -14.03
N VAL A 124 9.87 -6.67 -13.86
CA VAL A 124 11.18 -6.81 -14.53
C VAL A 124 11.89 -8.10 -14.10
N ALA A 125 11.86 -8.46 -12.81
CA ALA A 125 12.48 -9.69 -12.31
C ALA A 125 11.90 -10.94 -13.00
N ARG A 126 10.58 -10.96 -13.23
CA ARG A 126 9.89 -12.07 -13.93
C ARG A 126 10.11 -12.03 -15.44
N ALA A 127 10.03 -10.85 -16.06
CA ALA A 127 10.28 -10.68 -17.49
C ALA A 127 11.71 -11.09 -17.87
N THR A 128 12.68 -10.78 -17.02
CA THR A 128 14.10 -11.14 -17.21
C THR A 128 14.46 -12.54 -16.70
N ARG A 129 13.49 -13.29 -16.14
CA ARG A 129 13.68 -14.60 -15.48
C ARG A 129 14.85 -14.63 -14.49
N ARG A 130 15.08 -13.51 -13.80
CA ARG A 130 16.22 -13.31 -12.91
C ARG A 130 15.74 -12.95 -11.50
N THR A 131 15.21 -13.95 -10.82
CA THR A 131 14.85 -13.87 -9.40
C THR A 131 16.08 -14.21 -8.56
N SER A 132 16.53 -13.29 -7.70
CA SER A 132 17.68 -13.50 -6.81
C SER A 132 17.26 -13.47 -5.35
N LEU A 133 17.92 -14.25 -4.50
CA LEU A 133 17.67 -14.25 -3.05
C LEU A 133 17.99 -12.88 -2.43
N LEU A 134 19.00 -12.18 -2.96
CA LEU A 134 19.31 -10.79 -2.62
C LEU A 134 18.09 -9.88 -2.86
N GLY A 135 17.49 -9.96 -4.06
CA GLY A 135 16.34 -9.14 -4.42
C GLY A 135 15.15 -9.39 -3.49
N GLU A 136 14.84 -10.66 -3.20
CA GLU A 136 13.78 -11.02 -2.26
C GLU A 136 14.06 -10.51 -0.84
N THR A 137 15.31 -10.59 -0.38
CA THR A 137 15.71 -10.09 0.95
C THR A 137 15.57 -8.56 1.04
N LEU A 138 15.98 -7.83 -0.01
CA LEU A 138 15.87 -6.38 -0.07
C LEU A 138 14.40 -5.96 -0.13
N ASP A 139 13.64 -6.53 -1.06
CA ASP A 139 12.23 -6.20 -1.28
C ASP A 139 11.40 -6.36 0.00
N MET A 140 11.54 -7.50 0.67
CA MET A 140 10.83 -7.79 1.90
C MET A 140 11.17 -6.82 3.05
N HIS A 141 12.42 -6.33 3.12
CA HIS A 141 12.84 -5.38 4.16
C HIS A 141 12.25 -4.00 3.92
N TRP A 142 12.29 -3.52 2.67
CA TRP A 142 11.93 -2.15 2.32
C TRP A 142 10.43 -1.94 2.13
N ASP A 143 9.68 -2.97 1.75
CA ASP A 143 8.21 -2.90 1.66
C ASP A 143 7.58 -2.55 3.03
N GLY A 144 7.91 -3.31 4.07
CA GLY A 144 7.43 -3.04 5.43
C GLY A 144 7.89 -1.68 5.97
N PHE A 145 9.12 -1.27 5.62
CA PHE A 145 9.65 0.03 6.02
C PHE A 145 8.90 1.20 5.37
N GLY A 146 8.58 1.08 4.08
CA GLY A 146 7.80 2.10 3.36
C GLY A 146 6.46 2.35 4.03
N VAL A 147 5.70 1.28 4.31
CA VAL A 147 4.40 1.38 5.00
C VAL A 147 4.53 2.03 6.38
N LEU A 148 5.57 1.71 7.14
CA LEU A 148 5.83 2.34 8.45
C LEU A 148 6.11 3.84 8.31
N VAL A 149 7.05 4.23 7.45
CA VAL A 149 7.40 5.65 7.24
C VAL A 149 6.19 6.43 6.76
N GLY A 150 5.46 5.90 5.78
CA GLY A 150 4.25 6.52 5.26
C GLY A 150 3.17 6.69 6.33
N SER A 151 2.94 5.66 7.16
CA SER A 151 2.00 5.74 8.29
C SER A 151 2.41 6.80 9.31
N CYS A 152 3.70 6.88 9.65
CA CYS A 152 4.23 7.90 10.56
C CYS A 152 4.01 9.32 10.00
N LEU A 153 4.31 9.55 8.73
CA LEU A 153 4.11 10.86 8.10
C LEU A 153 2.64 11.27 8.06
N LEU A 154 1.74 10.34 7.72
CA LEU A 154 0.31 10.62 7.70
C LEU A 154 -0.23 11.05 9.07
N VAL A 155 0.24 10.40 10.15
CA VAL A 155 -0.13 10.75 11.52
C VAL A 155 0.52 12.06 11.95
N GLN A 156 1.81 12.26 11.64
CA GLN A 156 2.55 13.49 11.91
C GLN A 156 1.89 14.72 11.26
N TYR A 157 1.36 14.56 10.05
CA TYR A 157 0.64 15.61 9.33
C TYR A 157 -0.82 15.77 9.76
N GLY A 158 -1.29 14.99 10.74
CA GLY A 158 -2.67 15.03 11.24
C GLY A 158 -3.72 14.54 10.24
N VAL A 159 -3.30 13.89 9.15
CA VAL A 159 -4.19 13.46 8.07
C VAL A 159 -4.97 12.21 8.47
N VAL A 160 -4.38 11.33 9.26
CA VAL A 160 -5.01 10.09 9.75
C VAL A 160 -4.91 10.03 11.28
N PRO A 161 -5.80 9.28 11.95
CA PRO A 161 -5.77 9.16 13.41
C PRO A 161 -4.53 8.39 13.89
N VAL A 162 -4.15 8.65 15.15
CA VAL A 162 -2.91 8.10 15.75
C VAL A 162 -2.86 6.57 15.74
N TRP A 163 -4.01 5.88 15.89
CA TRP A 163 -4.06 4.41 15.84
C TRP A 163 -3.71 3.83 14.46
N TYR A 164 -3.67 4.63 13.40
CA TYR A 164 -3.20 4.19 12.09
C TYR A 164 -1.72 3.74 12.13
N LEU A 165 -0.93 4.19 13.12
CA LEU A 165 0.44 3.68 13.34
C LEU A 165 0.48 2.16 13.54
N LEU A 166 -0.61 1.55 14.01
CA LEU A 166 -0.71 0.10 14.12
C LEU A 166 -0.52 -0.60 12.77
N VAL A 167 -0.95 0.02 11.67
CA VAL A 167 -0.75 -0.52 10.30
C VAL A 167 0.74 -0.65 9.98
N GLY A 168 1.50 0.42 10.20
CA GLY A 168 2.96 0.44 9.99
C GLY A 168 3.71 -0.48 10.95
N LEU A 169 3.27 -0.57 12.20
CA LEU A 169 3.93 -1.36 13.25
C LEU A 169 3.56 -2.85 13.22
N ALA A 170 2.43 -3.24 12.62
CA ALA A 170 1.90 -4.60 12.70
C ALA A 170 2.92 -5.66 12.30
N ARG A 171 3.64 -5.46 11.19
CA ARG A 171 4.69 -6.38 10.74
C ARG A 171 5.81 -6.54 11.79
N TYR A 172 6.29 -5.43 12.34
CA TYR A 172 7.38 -5.42 13.31
C TYR A 172 6.97 -6.05 14.63
N LEU A 173 5.76 -5.74 15.11
CA LEU A 173 5.19 -6.37 16.30
C LEU A 173 5.01 -7.88 16.10
N PHE A 174 4.58 -8.30 14.91
CA PHE A 174 4.43 -9.71 14.57
C PHE A 174 5.77 -10.46 14.54
N LEU A 175 6.80 -9.88 13.91
CA LEU A 175 8.16 -10.45 13.89
C LEU A 175 8.78 -10.48 15.29
N LEU A 176 8.61 -9.41 16.07
CA LEU A 176 9.07 -9.33 17.46
C LEU A 176 8.39 -10.42 18.30
N GLY A 177 7.07 -10.58 18.16
CA GLY A 177 6.32 -11.63 18.84
C GLY A 177 6.86 -13.02 18.54
N MET A 178 7.10 -13.34 17.26
CA MET A 178 7.69 -14.63 16.87
C MET A 178 9.10 -14.83 17.44
N TRP A 179 9.91 -13.76 17.46
CA TRP A 179 11.25 -13.79 18.04
C TRP A 179 11.22 -14.05 19.55
N VAL A 180 10.37 -13.35 20.31
CA VAL A 180 10.18 -13.56 21.76
C VAL A 180 9.72 -15.00 22.03
N ARG A 181 8.76 -15.49 21.23
CA ARG A 181 8.23 -16.85 21.34
C ARG A 181 9.32 -17.92 21.14
N ASN A 182 10.15 -17.76 20.11
CA ASN A 182 11.32 -18.63 19.90
C ASN A 182 12.31 -18.55 21.06
N ARG A 183 12.54 -17.36 21.63
CA ARG A 183 13.48 -17.18 22.76
C ARG A 183 12.99 -17.81 24.06
N ILE A 184 11.69 -17.90 24.25
CA ILE A 184 11.05 -18.57 25.40
C ILE A 184 10.85 -20.09 25.13
N GLY A 185 11.32 -20.61 23.99
CA GLY A 185 11.28 -22.03 23.66
C GLY A 185 9.93 -22.53 23.14
N LEU A 186 9.04 -21.61 22.75
CA LEU A 186 7.73 -21.95 22.19
C LEU A 186 7.83 -22.11 20.66
N VAL A 187 7.15 -23.12 20.13
CA VAL A 187 7.13 -23.40 18.68
C VAL A 187 6.29 -22.37 17.94
N ASN A 188 6.81 -21.87 16.83
CA ASN A 188 6.10 -21.06 15.85
C ASN A 188 5.62 -21.96 14.70
N TYR A 189 4.29 -22.09 14.55
CA TYR A 189 3.72 -22.89 13.46
C TYR A 189 3.76 -22.14 12.13
N PRO A 190 4.02 -22.84 11.00
CA PRO A 190 4.04 -22.22 9.68
C PRO A 190 2.65 -21.69 9.32
N MET A 191 2.61 -20.44 8.86
CA MET A 191 1.39 -19.81 8.39
C MET A 191 1.06 -20.27 6.96
N PRO A 192 -0.21 -20.61 6.66
CA PRO A 192 -0.62 -20.84 5.29
C PRO A 192 -0.55 -19.51 4.49
N PRO A 193 -0.18 -19.56 3.20
CA PRO A 193 -0.22 -18.38 2.35
C PRO A 193 -1.65 -17.86 2.25
N SER A 194 -1.85 -16.57 2.51
CA SER A 194 -3.18 -15.94 2.48
C SER A 194 -3.24 -14.84 1.43
N MET A 195 -4.05 -15.06 0.38
CA MET A 195 -4.33 -14.05 -0.65
C MET A 195 -4.99 -12.80 -0.08
N THR A 196 -5.83 -12.95 0.94
CA THR A 196 -6.48 -11.83 1.63
C THR A 196 -5.47 -10.89 2.29
N ARG A 197 -4.41 -11.43 2.91
CA ARG A 197 -3.35 -10.64 3.55
C ARG A 197 -2.62 -9.78 2.51
N ARG A 198 -2.31 -10.37 1.36
CA ARG A 198 -1.64 -9.68 0.26
C ARG A 198 -2.51 -8.54 -0.29
N ALA A 199 -3.79 -8.81 -0.51
CA ALA A 199 -4.73 -7.79 -0.99
C ALA A 199 -4.89 -6.63 0.01
N LEU A 200 -5.00 -6.93 1.31
CA LEU A 200 -5.09 -5.91 2.36
C LEU A 200 -3.80 -5.08 2.45
N ALA A 201 -2.62 -5.70 2.36
CA ALA A 201 -1.34 -4.98 2.36
C ALA A 201 -1.21 -4.04 1.16
N GLY A 202 -1.52 -4.52 -0.05
CA GLY A 202 -1.49 -3.69 -1.27
C GLY A 202 -2.49 -2.53 -1.20
N MET A 203 -3.65 -2.75 -0.57
CA MET A 203 -4.63 -1.67 -0.35
C MET A 203 -4.11 -0.60 0.60
N GLN A 204 -3.44 -0.98 1.70
CA GLN A 204 -2.82 -0.02 2.61
C GLN A 204 -1.73 0.76 1.90
N MET A 205 -0.90 0.09 1.09
CA MET A 205 0.12 0.76 0.30
C MET A 205 -0.51 1.80 -0.64
N GLY A 206 -1.56 1.44 -1.39
CA GLY A 206 -2.28 2.38 -2.25
C GLY A 206 -2.94 3.52 -1.48
N PHE A 207 -3.55 3.25 -0.33
CA PHE A 207 -4.14 4.26 0.53
C PHE A 207 -3.12 5.30 0.98
N ILE A 208 -1.95 4.85 1.48
CA ILE A 208 -0.88 5.76 1.89
C ILE A 208 -0.42 6.61 0.70
N ALA A 209 -0.23 6.00 -0.48
CA ALA A 209 0.20 6.72 -1.68
C ALA A 209 -0.76 7.84 -2.09
N VAL A 210 -2.07 7.60 -1.97
CA VAL A 210 -3.10 8.56 -2.35
C VAL A 210 -3.29 9.64 -1.28
N VAL A 211 -3.33 9.27 -0.01
CA VAL A 211 -3.62 10.19 1.10
C VAL A 211 -2.45 11.09 1.43
N LEU A 212 -1.22 10.66 1.14
CA LEU A 212 -0.03 11.48 1.31
C LEU A 212 0.08 12.59 0.25
N LEU A 213 -0.66 12.49 -0.87
CA LEU A 213 -0.83 13.60 -1.80
C LEU A 213 -1.72 14.69 -1.16
N PRO A 214 -1.44 15.98 -1.38
CA PRO A 214 -2.20 17.10 -0.81
C PRO A 214 -3.57 17.33 -1.46
N ILE A 215 -4.22 16.23 -1.84
CA ILE A 215 -5.54 16.20 -2.46
C ILE A 215 -6.61 16.01 -1.38
N TYR A 216 -6.35 15.15 -0.39
CA TYR A 216 -7.30 14.78 0.65
C TYR A 216 -6.98 15.46 1.99
N SER A 217 -8.02 15.74 2.76
CA SER A 217 -7.91 16.36 4.07
C SER A 217 -8.85 15.68 5.08
N PRO A 218 -8.55 15.77 6.39
CA PRO A 218 -9.50 15.41 7.43
C PRO A 218 -10.84 16.16 7.27
N PRO A 219 -11.99 15.55 7.64
CA PRO A 219 -12.11 14.30 8.41
C PRO A 219 -12.10 13.04 7.53
N VAL A 220 -12.22 13.19 6.21
CA VAL A 220 -12.44 12.11 5.23
C VAL A 220 -11.40 11.01 5.35
N THR A 221 -10.15 11.42 5.38
CA THR A 221 -8.97 10.56 5.51
C THR A 221 -8.96 9.79 6.82
N GLN A 222 -9.51 10.36 7.90
CA GLN A 222 -9.58 9.69 9.20
C GLN A 222 -10.63 8.57 9.23
N GLY A 223 -11.80 8.81 8.64
CA GLY A 223 -12.83 7.78 8.48
C GLY A 223 -12.35 6.61 7.62
N ALA A 224 -11.75 6.92 6.46
CA ALA A 224 -11.19 5.91 5.55
C ALA A 224 -10.06 5.09 6.20
N ALA A 225 -9.11 5.77 6.86
CA ALA A 225 -8.02 5.12 7.59
C ALA A 225 -8.54 4.13 8.65
N THR A 226 -9.59 4.51 9.36
CA THR A 226 -10.21 3.68 10.40
C THR A 226 -10.84 2.43 9.81
N LEU A 227 -11.61 2.56 8.72
CA LEU A 227 -12.21 1.42 8.01
C LEU A 227 -11.16 0.45 7.45
N LEU A 228 -10.01 0.95 6.99
CA LEU A 228 -8.94 0.11 6.47
C LEU A 228 -8.11 -0.56 7.58
N THR A 229 -7.93 0.10 8.72
CA THR A 229 -7.10 -0.39 9.83
C THR A 229 -7.73 -1.60 10.51
N PHE A 230 -9.01 -1.56 10.86
CA PHE A 230 -9.63 -2.61 11.66
C PHE A 230 -9.64 -4.00 11.00
N PRO A 231 -10.04 -4.16 9.71
CA PRO A 231 -9.96 -5.45 9.03
C PRO A 231 -8.52 -5.97 8.95
N LEU A 232 -7.55 -5.08 8.74
CA LEU A 232 -6.14 -5.45 8.72
C LEU A 232 -5.70 -5.97 10.09
N MET A 233 -6.00 -5.25 11.17
CA MET A 233 -5.66 -5.69 12.53
C MET A 233 -6.33 -7.02 12.88
N GLY A 234 -7.60 -7.20 12.50
CA GLY A 234 -8.30 -8.47 12.64
C GLY A 234 -7.59 -9.61 11.90
N SER A 235 -7.06 -9.35 10.70
CA SER A 235 -6.27 -10.34 9.96
C SER A 235 -4.95 -10.71 10.66
N PHE A 236 -4.25 -9.72 11.25
CA PHE A 236 -3.03 -9.96 12.03
C PHE A 236 -3.29 -10.75 13.31
N ILE A 237 -4.38 -10.46 14.03
CA ILE A 237 -4.79 -11.21 15.22
C ILE A 237 -5.07 -12.67 14.86
N ARG A 238 -5.83 -12.90 13.79
CA ARG A 238 -6.11 -14.26 13.28
C ARG A 238 -4.82 -15.00 12.93
N ASP A 239 -3.89 -14.32 12.24
CA ASP A 239 -2.63 -14.91 11.82
C ASP A 239 -1.72 -15.18 13.04
N TRP A 240 -1.77 -14.34 14.08
CA TRP A 240 -1.05 -14.54 15.33
C TRP A 240 -1.56 -15.76 16.11
N LEU A 241 -2.88 -15.94 16.17
CA LEU A 241 -3.50 -17.14 16.76
C LEU A 241 -3.06 -18.41 16.02
N ALA A 242 -2.99 -18.36 14.68
CA ALA A 242 -2.51 -19.48 13.88
C ALA A 242 -1.04 -19.83 14.16
N VAL A 243 -0.17 -18.82 14.32
CA VAL A 243 1.24 -19.01 14.71
C VAL A 243 1.37 -19.61 16.11
N CYS A 244 0.46 -19.25 17.02
CA CYS A 244 0.45 -19.79 18.38
C CYS A 244 0.01 -21.26 18.46
N GLY A 245 -0.48 -21.85 17.36
CA GLY A 245 -1.05 -23.20 17.34
C GLY A 245 -2.52 -23.26 17.73
N LEU A 246 -3.13 -22.11 18.05
CA LEU A 246 -4.57 -21.93 18.20
C LEU A 246 -5.20 -21.88 16.80
N ARG A 247 -5.09 -22.99 16.05
CA ARG A 247 -5.88 -23.17 14.85
C ARG A 247 -7.31 -23.37 15.30
N TRP A 248 -8.19 -22.44 14.92
CA TRP A 248 -9.61 -22.64 15.10
C TRP A 248 -10.02 -23.86 14.26
N ASN A 249 -10.17 -25.00 14.93
CA ASN A 249 -10.53 -26.26 14.27
C ASN A 249 -12.05 -26.27 14.14
N TRP A 250 -12.56 -25.73 13.03
CA TRP A 250 -13.99 -25.56 12.75
C TRP A 250 -14.77 -26.88 12.55
N ASN A 251 -14.21 -28.01 12.96
CA ASN A 251 -14.73 -29.36 12.69
C ASN A 251 -15.72 -29.89 13.74
N THR A 252 -16.12 -29.08 14.73
CA THR A 252 -17.26 -29.43 15.60
C THR A 252 -18.57 -29.05 14.90
N GLY A 253 -19.54 -29.96 14.78
CA GLY A 253 -20.73 -29.82 13.90
C GLY A 253 -21.55 -28.52 14.05
N VAL A 254 -21.61 -27.93 15.24
CA VAL A 254 -22.26 -26.63 15.49
C VAL A 254 -21.48 -25.46 14.85
N GLN A 255 -20.15 -25.52 14.85
CA GLN A 255 -19.28 -24.48 14.28
C GLN A 255 -19.20 -24.57 12.75
N GLY A 256 -19.32 -25.76 12.17
CA GLY A 256 -19.38 -25.95 10.71
C GLY A 256 -20.62 -25.30 10.07
N TRP A 257 -21.78 -25.39 10.75
CA TRP A 257 -22.99 -24.67 10.32
C TRP A 257 -22.82 -23.16 10.44
N ILE A 258 -22.30 -22.66 11.57
CA ILE A 258 -21.98 -21.23 11.74
C ILE A 258 -21.05 -20.74 10.63
N GLN A 259 -20.00 -21.50 10.28
CA GLN A 259 -19.08 -21.10 9.22
C GLN A 259 -19.72 -21.15 7.83
N THR A 260 -20.60 -22.12 7.56
CA THR A 260 -21.34 -22.19 6.30
C THR A 260 -22.28 -21.00 6.15
N THR A 261 -23.00 -20.66 7.22
CA THR A 261 -23.89 -19.49 7.28
C THR A 261 -23.09 -18.20 7.19
N LEU A 262 -21.98 -18.06 7.92
CA LEU A 262 -21.08 -16.90 7.82
C LEU A 262 -20.50 -16.76 6.42
N ASN A 263 -19.99 -17.84 5.82
CA ASN A 263 -19.47 -17.82 4.45
C ASN A 263 -20.57 -17.49 3.43
N MET A 264 -21.81 -17.90 3.69
CA MET A 264 -22.95 -17.51 2.86
C MET A 264 -23.21 -16.01 3.01
N VAL A 265 -23.31 -15.49 4.23
CA VAL A 265 -23.47 -14.04 4.52
C VAL A 265 -22.34 -13.22 3.90
N TRP A 266 -21.09 -13.64 4.05
CA TRP A 266 -19.91 -12.99 3.45
C TRP A 266 -19.96 -12.93 1.93
N LYS A 267 -20.64 -13.87 1.25
CA LYS A 267 -20.86 -13.82 -0.20
C LYS A 267 -21.89 -12.76 -0.61
N TRP A 268 -22.84 -12.43 0.27
CA TRP A 268 -23.88 -11.43 0.02
C TRP A 268 -23.43 -10.01 0.36
N ILE A 269 -22.49 -9.83 1.30
CA ILE A 269 -21.99 -8.49 1.70
C ILE A 269 -21.57 -7.64 0.50
N PRO A 270 -20.74 -8.11 -0.46
CA PRO A 270 -20.37 -7.30 -1.63
C PRO A 270 -21.56 -6.87 -2.50
N TYR A 271 -22.58 -7.72 -2.61
CA TYR A 271 -23.78 -7.41 -3.37
C TYR A 271 -24.60 -6.33 -2.67
N LEU A 272 -24.82 -6.48 -1.36
CA LEU A 272 -25.53 -5.48 -0.54
C LEU A 272 -24.79 -4.14 -0.54
N LEU A 273 -23.46 -4.15 -0.47
CA LEU A 273 -22.64 -2.94 -0.58
C LEU A 273 -22.79 -2.25 -1.93
N ARG A 274 -22.85 -3.01 -3.04
CA ARG A 274 -23.10 -2.43 -4.37
C ARG A 274 -24.48 -1.81 -4.48
N VAL A 275 -25.52 -2.48 -3.97
CA VAL A 275 -26.88 -1.94 -3.96
C VAL A 275 -26.93 -0.65 -3.13
N ALA A 276 -26.37 -0.66 -1.92
CA ALA A 276 -26.29 0.52 -1.07
C ALA A 276 -25.51 1.66 -1.74
N LEU A 277 -24.38 1.36 -2.37
CA LEU A 277 -23.56 2.35 -3.08
C LEU A 277 -24.29 2.92 -4.29
N ALA A 278 -24.99 2.08 -5.07
CA ALA A 278 -25.77 2.52 -6.22
C ALA A 278 -26.92 3.44 -5.80
N LEU A 279 -27.67 3.08 -4.74
CA LEU A 279 -28.72 3.94 -4.18
C LEU A 279 -28.15 5.28 -3.70
N ASN A 280 -26.99 5.26 -3.05
CA ASN A 280 -26.32 6.46 -2.59
C ASN A 280 -25.90 7.36 -3.78
N LEU A 281 -25.32 6.77 -4.83
CA LEU A 281 -24.93 7.48 -6.06
C LEU A 281 -26.10 8.09 -6.81
N VAL A 282 -27.28 7.46 -6.80
CA VAL A 282 -28.49 8.06 -7.38
C VAL A 282 -28.86 9.34 -6.63
N VAL A 283 -28.78 9.34 -5.30
CA VAL A 283 -29.03 10.55 -4.49
C VAL A 283 -27.99 11.63 -4.78
N VAL A 284 -26.71 11.27 -4.90
CA VAL A 284 -25.64 12.21 -5.28
C VAL A 284 -25.87 12.80 -6.66
N LEU A 285 -26.22 11.98 -7.66
CA LEU A 285 -26.56 12.45 -9.01
C LEU A 285 -27.74 13.44 -8.99
N CYS A 286 -28.79 13.15 -8.21
CA CYS A 286 -29.92 14.08 -8.06
C CYS A 286 -29.51 15.41 -7.41
N GLN A 287 -28.55 15.41 -6.48
CA GLN A 287 -27.99 16.63 -5.90
C GLN A 287 -27.12 17.40 -6.91
N GLU A 288 -26.31 16.68 -7.67
CA GLU A 288 -25.45 17.23 -8.72
C GLU A 288 -26.28 17.88 -9.83
N ILE A 289 -27.40 17.27 -10.27
CA ILE A 289 -28.33 17.86 -11.25
C ILE A 289 -28.90 19.21 -10.77
N ARG A 290 -29.10 19.37 -9.45
CA ARG A 290 -29.62 20.60 -8.84
C ARG A 290 -28.54 21.64 -8.55
N SER A 291 -27.26 21.27 -8.72
CA SER A 291 -26.11 22.10 -8.40
C SER A 291 -25.36 22.50 -9.67
N PRO A 292 -24.64 23.63 -9.70
CA PRO A 292 -23.85 24.03 -10.86
C PRO A 292 -22.52 23.26 -10.93
N VAL A 293 -22.58 21.93 -11.11
CA VAL A 293 -21.39 21.09 -11.32
C VAL A 293 -21.11 20.89 -12.81
N PRO A 294 -19.84 20.75 -13.23
CA PRO A 294 -19.51 20.51 -14.63
C PRO A 294 -20.10 19.21 -15.18
N LEU A 295 -20.59 19.22 -16.42
CA LEU A 295 -21.22 18.05 -17.05
C LEU A 295 -20.29 16.82 -17.08
N TRP A 296 -18.99 17.02 -17.32
CA TRP A 296 -18.00 15.94 -17.34
C TRP A 296 -17.83 15.26 -15.97
N TRP A 297 -18.02 15.99 -14.87
CA TRP A 297 -17.98 15.44 -13.51
C TRP A 297 -19.20 14.55 -13.25
N MET A 298 -20.38 15.03 -13.62
CA MET A 298 -21.64 14.32 -13.41
C MET A 298 -21.76 13.08 -14.30
N VAL A 299 -21.42 13.19 -15.60
CA VAL A 299 -21.53 12.07 -16.55
C VAL A 299 -20.35 11.12 -16.41
N GLY A 300 -19.13 11.64 -16.40
CA GLY A 300 -17.90 10.84 -16.37
C GLY A 300 -17.53 10.31 -14.99
N GLY A 301 -17.95 11.01 -13.92
CA GLY A 301 -17.66 10.62 -12.55
C GLY A 301 -18.78 9.78 -11.93
N THR A 302 -19.82 10.44 -11.44
CA THR A 302 -20.92 9.81 -10.70
C THR A 302 -21.80 8.94 -11.59
N GLY A 303 -22.14 9.38 -12.80
CA GLY A 303 -22.93 8.64 -13.79
C GLY A 303 -22.27 7.34 -14.26
N LEU A 304 -21.03 7.44 -14.79
CA LEU A 304 -20.25 6.26 -15.17
C LEU A 304 -20.00 5.34 -13.98
N GLY A 305 -19.66 5.90 -12.82
CA GLY A 305 -19.45 5.13 -11.59
C GLY A 305 -20.68 4.34 -11.18
N LEU A 306 -21.88 4.93 -11.26
CA LEU A 306 -23.15 4.24 -11.01
C LEU A 306 -23.33 3.04 -11.94
N VAL A 307 -23.13 3.24 -13.25
CA VAL A 307 -23.24 2.17 -14.25
C VAL A 307 -22.27 1.03 -13.95
N LEU A 308 -21.01 1.35 -13.66
CA LEU A 308 -19.97 0.35 -13.36
C LEU A 308 -20.27 -0.42 -12.06
N VAL A 309 -20.76 0.26 -11.02
CA VAL A 309 -21.16 -0.37 -9.74
C VAL A 309 -22.36 -1.30 -9.93
N VAL A 310 -23.40 -0.85 -10.63
CA VAL A 310 -24.62 -1.64 -10.89
C VAL A 310 -24.31 -2.88 -11.72
N LEU A 311 -23.58 -2.71 -12.82
CA LEU A 311 -23.15 -3.81 -13.68
C LEU A 311 -22.10 -4.71 -13.01
N GLY A 312 -21.48 -4.24 -11.93
CA GLY A 312 -20.37 -4.90 -11.27
C GLY A 312 -19.17 -5.09 -12.19
N VAL A 313 -18.99 -4.20 -13.16
CA VAL A 313 -17.84 -4.23 -14.08
C VAL A 313 -16.72 -3.43 -13.43
N LEU A 314 -15.52 -4.02 -13.33
CA LEU A 314 -14.34 -3.32 -12.79
C LEU A 314 -14.61 -2.73 -11.38
N GLY A 315 -15.33 -3.46 -10.54
CA GLY A 315 -15.94 -2.88 -9.34
C GLY A 315 -14.95 -2.37 -8.28
N ARG A 316 -13.70 -2.87 -8.22
CA ARG A 316 -12.68 -2.30 -7.32
C ARG A 316 -12.05 -1.04 -7.89
N THR A 317 -11.80 -0.98 -9.19
CA THR A 317 -11.22 0.21 -9.84
C THR A 317 -12.26 1.33 -9.98
N SER A 318 -13.53 0.99 -10.19
CA SER A 318 -14.62 1.97 -10.14
C SER A 318 -14.85 2.48 -8.71
N ALA A 319 -14.79 1.61 -7.69
CA ALA A 319 -14.80 2.04 -6.30
C ALA A 319 -13.64 2.99 -5.97
N LEU A 320 -12.42 2.71 -6.44
CA LEU A 320 -11.29 3.62 -6.33
C LEU A 320 -11.58 4.98 -6.98
N GLY A 321 -12.07 5.02 -8.22
CA GLY A 321 -12.45 6.26 -8.89
C GLY A 321 -13.50 7.06 -8.11
N LEU A 322 -14.52 6.38 -7.58
CA LEU A 322 -15.57 6.99 -6.75
C LEU A 322 -15.04 7.50 -5.41
N ILE A 323 -14.10 6.80 -4.76
CA ILE A 323 -13.42 7.28 -3.55
C ILE A 323 -12.65 8.57 -3.84
N LEU A 324 -11.93 8.62 -4.96
CA LEU A 324 -11.16 9.81 -5.35
C LEU A 324 -12.10 11.00 -5.61
N LEU A 325 -13.15 10.80 -6.39
CA LEU A 325 -14.15 11.83 -6.72
C LEU A 325 -14.92 12.32 -5.49
N SER A 326 -15.38 11.40 -4.63
CA SER A 326 -16.07 11.76 -3.39
C SER A 326 -15.18 12.51 -2.41
N GLY A 327 -13.91 12.13 -2.28
CA GLY A 327 -12.96 12.87 -1.45
C GLY A 327 -12.68 14.29 -1.94
N LEU A 328 -12.63 14.49 -3.26
CA LEU A 328 -12.54 15.82 -3.87
C LEU A 328 -13.82 16.66 -3.62
N ALA A 329 -15.01 16.06 -3.74
CA ALA A 329 -16.27 16.74 -3.46
C ALA A 329 -16.40 17.13 -1.97
N LEU A 330 -15.99 16.25 -1.04
CA LEU A 330 -16.00 16.51 0.40
C LEU A 330 -15.02 17.62 0.81
N LYS A 331 -13.94 17.86 0.06
CA LYS A 331 -13.04 19.00 0.29
C LYS A 331 -13.78 20.33 0.20
N GLY A 332 -14.74 20.46 -0.72
CA GLY A 332 -15.56 21.66 -0.86
C GLY A 332 -16.81 21.67 0.04
N ASN A 333 -17.29 20.50 0.47
CA ASN A 333 -18.53 20.37 1.24
C ASN A 333 -18.48 19.21 2.25
N ALA A 334 -17.66 19.37 3.30
CA ALA A 334 -17.34 18.31 4.26
C ALA A 334 -18.54 17.82 5.08
N MET A 335 -19.64 18.59 5.15
CA MET A 335 -20.85 18.25 5.89
C MET A 335 -21.83 17.38 5.09
N ASN A 336 -21.60 17.16 3.79
CA ASN A 336 -22.53 16.39 2.99
C ASN A 336 -22.41 14.88 3.25
N GLY A 337 -23.35 14.34 4.01
CA GLY A 337 -23.40 12.92 4.40
C GLY A 337 -23.50 11.93 3.24
N TRP A 338 -23.94 12.35 2.05
CA TRP A 338 -24.05 11.47 0.89
C TRP A 338 -22.69 11.19 0.26
N PHE A 339 -21.85 12.20 0.07
CA PHE A 339 -20.48 11.98 -0.39
C PHE A 339 -19.66 11.16 0.61
N TRP A 340 -19.92 11.31 1.92
CA TRP A 340 -19.39 10.42 2.95
C TRP A 340 -19.87 8.97 2.77
N GLY A 341 -21.16 8.78 2.46
CA GLY A 341 -21.72 7.48 2.13
C GLY A 341 -21.01 6.82 0.95
N VAL A 342 -20.82 7.55 -0.16
CA VAL A 342 -20.06 7.06 -1.34
C VAL A 342 -18.65 6.63 -0.94
N LEU A 343 -17.97 7.42 -0.12
CA LEU A 343 -16.60 7.13 0.28
C LEU A 343 -16.50 5.89 1.18
N LEU A 344 -17.32 5.80 2.23
CA LEU A 344 -17.30 4.68 3.17
C LEU A 344 -17.74 3.37 2.50
N LEU A 345 -18.81 3.43 1.69
CA LEU A 345 -19.29 2.28 0.93
C LEU A 345 -18.32 1.89 -0.19
N GLY A 346 -17.65 2.87 -0.81
CA GLY A 346 -16.60 2.65 -1.80
C GLY A 346 -15.39 1.93 -1.19
N VAL A 347 -14.91 2.38 -0.02
CA VAL A 347 -13.82 1.71 0.72
C VAL A 347 -14.22 0.29 1.13
N ALA A 348 -15.44 0.11 1.63
CA ALA A 348 -15.97 -1.21 1.98
C ALA A 348 -16.04 -2.14 0.75
N LEU A 349 -16.54 -1.64 -0.38
CA LEU A 349 -16.62 -2.41 -1.63
C LEU A 349 -15.22 -2.76 -2.16
N MET A 350 -14.28 -1.82 -2.07
CA MET A 350 -12.88 -2.06 -2.43
C MET A 350 -12.29 -3.20 -1.59
N LEU A 351 -12.53 -3.22 -0.27
CA LEU A 351 -12.09 -4.25 0.67
C LEU A 351 -12.72 -5.62 0.39
N THR A 352 -14.02 -5.67 0.17
CA THR A 352 -14.76 -6.93 0.00
C THR A 352 -14.68 -7.50 -1.42
N GLY A 353 -14.36 -6.66 -2.41
CA GLY A 353 -14.45 -6.99 -3.84
C GLY A 353 -15.86 -6.88 -4.39
N THR A 354 -16.04 -7.33 -5.64
CA THR A 354 -17.25 -7.06 -6.44
C THR A 354 -18.36 -8.11 -6.24
N GLY A 355 -18.04 -9.24 -5.60
CA GLY A 355 -19.01 -10.31 -5.29
C GLY A 355 -19.32 -11.25 -6.45
N ARG A 356 -20.28 -12.16 -6.26
CA ARG A 356 -20.59 -13.24 -7.22
C ARG A 356 -21.31 -12.75 -8.49
N TYR A 357 -22.13 -11.71 -8.38
CA TYR A 357 -22.97 -11.17 -9.46
C TYR A 357 -22.28 -10.01 -10.20
N SER A 358 -21.04 -10.17 -10.60
CA SER A 358 -20.25 -9.16 -11.31
C SER A 358 -20.02 -9.65 -12.74
N LEU A 359 -20.34 -8.81 -13.73
CA LEU A 359 -20.25 -9.18 -15.15
C LEU A 359 -18.80 -9.32 -15.62
N TRP A 360 -17.86 -8.57 -15.04
CA TRP A 360 -16.45 -8.63 -15.43
C TRP A 360 -15.51 -8.26 -14.29
N LYS A 361 -14.57 -9.16 -13.99
CA LYS A 361 -13.66 -9.15 -12.82
C LYS A 361 -12.18 -9.09 -13.22
N ALA A 362 -11.85 -8.35 -14.28
CA ALA A 362 -10.46 -8.24 -14.75
C ALA A 362 -9.52 -7.63 -13.69
N ASP A 363 -10.06 -6.77 -12.82
CA ASP A 363 -9.39 -6.12 -11.70
C ASP A 363 -9.01 -7.10 -10.58
N GLU A 364 -9.83 -8.13 -10.31
CA GLU A 364 -9.50 -9.18 -9.34
C GLU A 364 -8.29 -10.00 -9.81
N TRP A 365 -8.15 -10.24 -11.11
CA TRP A 365 -7.02 -11.00 -11.65
C TRP A 365 -5.67 -10.34 -11.32
N MET A 366 -5.54 -9.03 -11.49
CA MET A 366 -4.30 -8.28 -11.18
C MET A 366 -3.90 -8.33 -9.70
N ILE A 367 -4.86 -8.53 -8.79
CA ILE A 367 -4.61 -8.59 -7.34
C ILE A 367 -4.20 -10.00 -6.92
N TYR A 368 -4.80 -11.02 -7.54
CA TYR A 368 -4.53 -12.42 -7.21
C TYR A 368 -3.36 -13.03 -8.00
N HIS A 369 -2.99 -12.45 -9.13
CA HIS A 369 -1.88 -12.91 -9.99
C HIS A 369 -0.75 -11.90 -9.98
N ARG A 370 0.50 -12.37 -10.06
CA ARG A 370 1.67 -11.48 -10.13
C ARG A 370 1.77 -10.87 -11.52
N ALA A 371 2.13 -9.59 -11.61
CA ALA A 371 2.37 -8.91 -12.88
C ALA A 371 3.44 -9.64 -13.71
N GLY A 372 3.07 -10.19 -14.87
CA GLY A 372 3.96 -11.03 -15.70
C GLY A 372 3.77 -12.53 -15.53
N GLU A 373 2.85 -13.00 -14.68
CA GLU A 373 2.31 -14.36 -14.79
C GLU A 373 1.52 -14.46 -16.11
N THR A 374 1.93 -15.37 -16.97
CA THR A 374 1.16 -15.70 -18.17
C THR A 374 -0.17 -16.28 -17.74
N ARG A 375 -1.29 -15.73 -18.25
CA ARG A 375 -2.59 -16.39 -18.10
C ARG A 375 -2.44 -17.85 -18.57
N PRO A 376 -2.96 -18.85 -17.83
CA PRO A 376 -3.08 -20.18 -18.38
C PRO A 376 -3.80 -20.04 -19.72
N GLN A 377 -3.15 -20.48 -20.80
CA GLN A 377 -3.82 -20.60 -22.08
C GLN A 377 -4.87 -21.68 -21.87
N GLY A 378 -6.12 -21.25 -21.69
CA GLY A 378 -7.30 -22.11 -21.66
C GLY A 378 -7.71 -22.48 -23.06
#